data_AF-A0A7C7MC27-F1
#
_entry.id   AF-A0A7C7MC27-F1
#
_cell.length_a   1.000
_cell.length_b   1.000
_cell.length_c   1.000
_cell.angle_alpha   90.00
_cell.angle_beta   90.00
_cell.angle_gamma   90.00
#
_symmetry.space_group_name_H-M   'P 1'
#
loop_
_entity.id
_entity.type
_entity.pdbx_description
1 polymer ?
#
loop_
_entity_poly.entity_id
_entity_poly.type
_entity_poly.pdbx_seq_one_letter_code
_entity_poly.pdbx_strand_id
1 'polypeptide(L)'
;MNQTVYSKSFIFLLAVTLISPLEAKLLKPSRNGEEKEILIVNAKRRLYYPIKDGGLHYTVEGPTRLEFISRFPVLKKKKQSHSFNYQIILNGQDTVKVNHRYKVQKTIKSVQHPKHKYTHSGNYFINLEKGSHTVELVGGTNLKYPVLIRVVAKEFESIGKNKEVLAPMVHQNAVHLISNKKEVKYYECTFELPLQVEARGKKTLRILSRLEFSASMGQEESYRIRVREGKKVVGTYYFNTERSSASHIQGRDDKVPGKWRSCEISVAQGKHTYSVEVADKDKAVLTRFILY
;
A
#
# COMPACT_ATOMS: atom_id res chain seq x y z
N MET A 1 -73.01 -19.24 3.61
CA MET A 1 -72.18 -18.04 3.35
C MET A 1 -71.13 -17.97 4.45
N ASN A 2 -69.89 -18.41 4.18
CA ASN A 2 -68.72 -18.09 5.00
C ASN A 2 -67.48 -18.52 4.21
N GLN A 3 -66.76 -17.53 3.69
CA GLN A 3 -65.50 -17.72 2.99
C GLN A 3 -64.36 -17.81 4.01
N THR A 4 -63.54 -18.82 3.79
CA THR A 4 -62.25 -19.12 4.41
C THR A 4 -61.25 -17.99 4.17
N VAL A 5 -60.58 -17.50 5.22
CA VAL A 5 -59.35 -16.70 5.08
C VAL A 5 -58.26 -17.33 5.93
N TYR A 6 -57.45 -18.18 5.30
CA TYR A 6 -56.15 -18.58 5.82
C TYR A 6 -55.17 -17.43 5.58
N SER A 7 -54.84 -16.67 6.63
CA SER A 7 -53.71 -15.73 6.57
C SER A 7 -52.41 -16.52 6.59
N LYS A 8 -51.76 -16.66 5.43
CA LYS A 8 -50.39 -17.18 5.33
C LYS A 8 -49.43 -16.20 6.02
N SER A 9 -48.99 -16.53 7.23
CA SER A 9 -47.87 -15.86 7.89
C SER A 9 -46.58 -16.20 7.15
N PHE A 10 -46.19 -15.33 6.21
CA PHE A 10 -44.89 -15.39 5.56
C PHE A 10 -43.83 -14.86 6.53
N ILE A 11 -43.16 -15.77 7.25
CA ILE A 11 -41.99 -15.43 8.08
C ILE A 11 -40.83 -15.15 7.12
N PHE A 12 -40.58 -13.86 6.86
CA PHE A 12 -39.42 -13.42 6.11
C PHE A 12 -38.20 -13.51 7.02
N LEU A 13 -37.48 -14.63 6.96
CA LEU A 13 -36.24 -14.84 7.68
C LEU A 13 -35.17 -13.90 7.08
N LEU A 14 -35.03 -12.71 7.66
CA LEU A 14 -34.01 -11.73 7.28
C LEU A 14 -32.63 -12.29 7.67
N ALA A 15 -31.99 -13.02 6.76
CA ALA A 15 -30.60 -13.44 6.90
C ALA A 15 -29.70 -12.20 6.82
N VAL A 16 -29.41 -11.60 7.97
CA VAL A 16 -28.39 -10.55 8.11
C VAL A 16 -27.04 -11.21 7.82
N THR A 17 -26.59 -11.12 6.58
CA THR A 17 -25.22 -11.45 6.22
C THR A 17 -24.33 -10.38 6.87
N LEU A 18 -23.72 -10.75 8.00
CA LEU A 18 -22.63 -9.98 8.61
C LEU A 18 -21.44 -10.04 7.65
N ILE A 19 -21.42 -9.15 6.68
CA ILE A 19 -20.22 -8.83 5.90
C ILE A 19 -19.29 -8.14 6.89
N SER A 20 -18.36 -8.87 7.49
CA SER A 20 -17.26 -8.27 8.23
C SER A 20 -16.47 -7.40 7.25
N PRO A 21 -16.46 -6.06 7.41
CA PRO A 21 -15.63 -5.23 6.57
C PRO A 21 -14.17 -5.66 6.78
N LEU A 22 -13.40 -5.73 5.68
CA LEU A 22 -11.95 -5.93 5.74
C LEU A 22 -11.35 -4.68 6.41
N GLU A 23 -11.37 -4.64 7.73
CA GLU A 23 -11.02 -3.48 8.51
C GLU A 23 -9.51 -3.40 8.71
N ALA A 24 -8.94 -2.28 8.29
CA ALA A 24 -7.56 -1.98 8.56
C ALA A 24 -7.43 -1.66 10.06
N LYS A 25 -6.81 -2.57 10.82
CA LYS A 25 -6.67 -2.48 12.27
C LYS A 25 -5.55 -1.50 12.63
N LEU A 26 -5.87 -0.43 13.36
CA LEU A 26 -4.85 0.45 13.93
C LEU A 26 -4.00 -0.32 14.95
N LEU A 27 -2.69 -0.29 14.77
CA LEU A 27 -1.75 -0.82 15.75
C LEU A 27 -1.34 0.28 16.72
N LYS A 28 -1.31 -0.07 18.01
CA LYS A 28 -0.77 0.77 19.08
C LYS A 28 0.65 0.28 19.39
N PRO A 29 1.61 1.17 19.68
CA PRO A 29 2.92 0.75 20.16
C PRO A 29 2.78 -0.10 21.43
N SER A 30 3.54 -1.19 21.51
CA SER A 30 3.69 -1.99 22.73
C SER A 30 4.58 -1.31 23.77
N ARG A 31 5.50 -0.43 23.34
CA ARG A 31 6.29 0.45 24.21
C ARG A 31 6.43 1.84 23.60
N ASN A 32 6.60 2.85 24.46
CA ASN A 32 6.82 4.26 24.13
C ASN A 32 5.63 4.90 23.37
N GLY A 33 4.41 4.43 23.63
CA GLY A 33 3.17 4.85 22.95
C GLY A 33 2.25 5.75 23.78
N GLU A 34 2.76 6.35 24.84
CA GLU A 34 2.01 7.16 25.80
C GLU A 34 1.52 8.44 25.13
N GLU A 35 2.43 9.13 24.42
CA GLU A 35 2.14 10.35 23.69
C GLU A 35 1.43 10.10 22.36
N LYS A 36 0.42 10.92 22.08
CA LYS A 36 -0.53 10.72 21.00
C LYS A 36 -0.90 12.05 20.37
N GLU A 37 -0.96 12.08 19.06
CA GLU A 37 -1.46 13.21 18.28
C GLU A 37 -2.74 12.81 17.55
N ILE A 38 -3.80 13.60 17.68
CA ILE A 38 -5.06 13.38 16.96
C ILE A 38 -5.13 14.38 15.81
N LEU A 39 -4.97 13.86 14.59
CA LEU A 39 -5.12 14.63 13.37
C LEU A 39 -6.55 14.54 12.84
N ILE A 40 -7.12 15.67 12.44
CA ILE A 40 -8.34 15.73 11.65
C ILE A 40 -7.93 15.63 10.18
N VAL A 41 -8.24 14.50 9.55
CA VAL A 41 -7.93 14.21 8.15
C VAL A 41 -9.24 13.91 7.43
N ASN A 42 -9.63 14.76 6.48
CA ASN A 42 -10.90 14.66 5.76
C ASN A 42 -12.10 14.49 6.71
N ALA A 43 -12.23 15.40 7.68
CA ALA A 43 -13.24 15.39 8.75
C ALA A 43 -13.21 14.17 9.70
N LYS A 44 -12.30 13.20 9.52
CA LYS A 44 -12.15 12.04 10.41
C LYS A 44 -11.00 12.25 11.39
N ARG A 45 -11.22 11.87 12.65
CA ARG A 45 -10.18 11.84 13.69
C ARG A 45 -9.28 10.62 13.46
N ARG A 46 -7.98 10.86 13.34
CA ARG A 46 -6.97 9.82 13.12
C ARG A 46 -5.88 9.96 14.18
N LEU A 47 -5.70 8.90 14.97
CA LEU A 47 -4.62 8.78 15.94
C LEU A 47 -3.29 8.51 15.23
N TYR A 48 -2.27 9.27 15.62
CA TYR A 48 -0.86 9.12 15.27
C TYR A 48 -0.03 9.15 16.55
N TYR A 49 1.18 8.60 16.45
CA TYR A 49 2.18 8.58 17.51
C TYR A 49 3.43 9.35 17.03
N PRO A 50 3.98 10.27 17.83
CA PRO A 50 5.26 10.91 17.50
C PRO A 50 6.40 9.91 17.71
N ILE A 51 7.30 9.78 16.73
CA ILE A 51 8.54 9.02 16.92
C ILE A 51 9.53 9.91 17.68
N LYS A 52 9.68 9.66 18.97
CA LYS A 52 10.58 10.39 19.89
C LYS A 52 11.84 9.59 20.18
N ASP A 53 12.68 10.15 21.06
CA ASP A 53 13.84 9.48 21.63
C ASP A 53 13.40 8.16 22.28
N GLY A 54 14.10 7.07 21.97
CA GLY A 54 13.71 5.70 22.34
C GLY A 54 12.82 4.96 21.33
N GLY A 55 12.33 5.65 20.28
CA GLY A 55 11.57 5.06 19.18
C GLY A 55 10.18 4.55 19.59
N LEU A 56 9.45 3.95 18.64
CA LEU A 56 8.18 3.26 18.89
C LEU A 56 8.35 1.77 18.63
N HIS A 57 7.86 0.93 19.54
CA HIS A 57 7.98 -0.53 19.44
C HIS A 57 6.61 -1.15 19.21
N TYR A 58 6.54 -2.15 18.35
CA TYR A 58 5.33 -2.92 18.07
C TYR A 58 5.64 -4.41 18.09
N THR A 59 4.72 -5.18 18.65
CA THR A 59 4.70 -6.64 18.53
C THR A 59 3.51 -7.00 17.65
N VAL A 60 3.75 -7.74 16.57
CA VAL A 60 2.74 -8.03 15.56
C VAL A 60 2.80 -9.50 15.18
N GLU A 61 1.66 -10.19 15.30
CA GLU A 61 1.48 -11.52 14.74
C GLU A 61 1.12 -11.42 13.26
N GLY A 62 1.94 -12.02 12.41
CA GLY A 62 1.63 -12.23 11.02
C GLY A 62 0.97 -13.60 10.78
N PRO A 63 0.43 -13.84 9.57
CA PRO A 63 0.69 -13.08 8.37
C PRO A 63 -0.17 -11.79 8.29
N THR A 64 0.48 -10.63 8.21
CA THR A 64 -0.20 -9.34 7.97
C THR A 64 0.62 -8.38 7.10
N ARG A 65 -0.05 -7.47 6.39
CA ARG A 65 0.55 -6.32 5.71
C ARG A 65 0.45 -5.10 6.61
N LEU A 66 1.59 -4.57 7.04
CA LEU A 66 1.68 -3.30 7.73
C LEU A 66 1.67 -2.14 6.74
N GLU A 67 0.91 -1.11 7.05
CA GLU A 67 0.95 0.21 6.42
C GLU A 67 1.41 1.24 7.46
N PHE A 68 2.53 1.91 7.17
CA PHE A 68 3.07 3.02 7.94
C PHE A 68 2.67 4.32 7.25
N ILE A 69 1.82 5.11 7.90
CA ILE A 69 1.34 6.38 7.38
C ILE A 69 2.03 7.48 8.18
N SER A 70 3.03 8.12 7.58
CA SER A 70 3.87 9.14 8.20
C SER A 70 3.48 10.56 7.75
N ARG A 71 3.58 11.54 8.64
CA ARG A 71 3.37 12.97 8.37
C ARG A 71 4.31 13.82 9.20
N PHE A 72 4.78 14.92 8.63
CA PHE A 72 5.67 15.84 9.33
C PHE A 72 4.95 17.12 9.79
N PRO A 73 5.10 17.54 11.06
CA PRO A 73 4.58 18.81 11.55
C PRO A 73 5.30 20.02 10.95
N VAL A 74 4.54 21.06 10.59
CA VAL A 74 5.05 22.29 9.99
C VAL A 74 4.28 23.49 10.56
N LEU A 75 4.96 24.58 10.92
CA LEU A 75 4.30 25.81 11.35
C LEU A 75 3.51 26.45 10.20
N LYS A 76 2.28 26.94 10.49
CA LYS A 76 1.30 27.49 9.51
C LYS A 76 1.85 28.39 8.39
N LYS A 77 2.96 29.10 8.62
CA LYS A 77 3.53 30.08 7.67
C LYS A 77 4.44 29.46 6.58
N LYS A 78 4.86 28.19 6.72
CA LYS A 78 5.75 27.53 5.74
C LYS A 78 4.94 26.67 4.76
N LYS A 79 4.98 27.00 3.46
CA LYS A 79 4.22 26.33 2.38
C LYS A 79 5.06 25.43 1.47
N GLN A 80 6.38 25.44 1.66
CA GLN A 80 7.32 24.65 0.87
C GLN A 80 7.24 23.15 1.18
N SER A 81 7.91 22.34 0.37
CA SER A 81 8.11 20.93 0.69
C SER A 81 9.06 20.77 1.87
N HIS A 82 8.73 19.86 2.78
CA HIS A 82 9.55 19.55 3.95
C HIS A 82 10.07 18.12 3.84
N SER A 83 11.38 17.99 4.01
CA SER A 83 12.02 16.69 4.11
C SER A 83 11.94 16.17 5.54
N PHE A 84 11.69 14.87 5.68
CA PHE A 84 11.75 14.16 6.95
C PHE A 84 12.10 12.70 6.68
N ASN A 85 12.67 12.04 7.66
CA ASN A 85 13.09 10.65 7.55
C ASN A 85 12.89 9.91 8.87
N TYR A 86 12.85 8.59 8.79
CA TYR A 86 12.79 7.67 9.92
C TYR A 86 13.27 6.29 9.46
N GLN A 87 13.52 5.39 10.40
CA GLN A 87 13.92 4.01 10.13
C GLN A 87 12.86 3.04 10.64
N ILE A 88 12.72 1.92 9.96
CA ILE A 88 11.92 0.78 10.39
C ILE A 88 12.87 -0.39 10.59
N ILE A 89 13.02 -0.86 11.81
CA ILE A 89 13.87 -2.00 12.15
C ILE A 89 12.94 -3.17 12.42
N LEU A 90 13.00 -4.20 11.58
CA LEU A 90 12.21 -5.41 11.69
C LEU A 90 13.06 -6.51 12.33
N ASN A 91 12.52 -7.14 13.37
CA ASN A 91 13.15 -8.24 14.10
C ASN A 91 14.58 -7.92 14.62
N GLY A 92 14.88 -6.65 14.88
CA GLY A 92 16.19 -6.19 15.36
C GLY A 92 17.33 -6.28 14.34
N GLN A 93 17.05 -6.58 13.06
CA GLN A 93 18.07 -6.78 12.04
C GLN A 93 17.76 -5.98 10.76
N ASP A 94 16.60 -6.21 10.17
CA ASP A 94 16.23 -5.66 8.86
C ASP A 94 15.87 -4.18 8.99
N THR A 95 16.80 -3.29 8.60
CA THR A 95 16.63 -1.85 8.73
C THR A 95 16.27 -1.20 7.40
N VAL A 96 15.06 -0.63 7.32
CA VAL A 96 14.59 0.15 6.17
C VAL A 96 14.73 1.64 6.49
N LYS A 97 15.47 2.38 5.64
CA LYS A 97 15.60 3.83 5.74
C LYS A 97 14.52 4.51 4.91
N VAL A 98 13.60 5.23 5.55
CA VAL A 98 12.52 5.94 4.87
C VAL A 98 12.83 7.42 4.77
N ASN A 99 12.93 7.92 3.54
CA ASN A 99 13.17 9.33 3.24
C ASN A 99 12.00 9.93 2.45
N HIS A 100 11.46 11.04 2.94
CA HIS A 100 10.31 11.69 2.33
C HIS A 100 10.54 13.20 2.15
N ARG A 101 9.94 13.76 1.11
CA ARG A 101 9.87 15.22 0.88
C ARG A 101 8.49 15.57 0.34
N TYR A 102 7.63 16.11 1.20
CA TYR A 102 6.24 16.37 0.86
C TYR A 102 5.82 17.82 1.16
N LYS A 103 4.87 18.32 0.35
CA LYS A 103 4.21 19.63 0.56
C LYS A 103 3.28 19.58 1.77
N VAL A 104 3.00 20.75 2.34
CA VAL A 104 2.02 20.92 3.43
C VAL A 104 0.59 20.80 2.92
N GLN A 105 -0.21 19.94 3.56
CA GLN A 105 -1.64 19.78 3.31
C GLN A 105 -2.44 20.65 4.29
N LYS A 106 -2.94 21.79 3.81
CA LYS A 106 -3.57 22.84 4.66
C LYS A 106 -4.80 22.36 5.45
N THR A 107 -5.51 21.36 4.94
CA THR A 107 -6.75 20.83 5.53
C THR A 107 -6.49 19.99 6.78
N ILE A 108 -5.29 19.45 6.95
CA ILE A 108 -4.95 18.63 8.10
C ILE A 108 -4.57 19.53 9.27
N LYS A 109 -5.17 19.25 10.41
CA LYS A 109 -5.00 20.00 11.66
C LYS A 109 -4.90 19.01 12.81
N SER A 110 -4.22 19.42 13.86
CA SER A 110 -4.25 18.73 15.14
C SER A 110 -5.22 19.42 16.09
N VAL A 111 -5.86 18.62 16.93
CA VAL A 111 -6.66 19.13 18.05
C VAL A 111 -5.75 19.70 19.12
N GLN A 112 -4.63 19.02 19.40
CA GLN A 112 -3.65 19.39 20.42
C GLN A 112 -2.75 20.56 19.99
N HIS A 113 -2.38 20.64 18.71
CA HIS A 113 -1.43 21.61 18.18
C HIS A 113 -2.04 22.47 17.05
N PRO A 114 -2.94 23.42 17.36
CA PRO A 114 -3.68 24.18 16.35
C PRO A 114 -2.83 25.15 15.51
N LYS A 115 -1.60 25.45 15.94
CA LYS A 115 -0.61 26.26 15.21
C LYS A 115 0.19 25.44 14.18
N HIS A 116 0.14 24.10 14.26
CA HIS A 116 0.76 23.21 13.30
C HIS A 116 -0.15 22.89 12.10
N LYS A 117 0.50 22.61 10.99
CA LYS A 117 0.01 21.98 9.76
C LYS A 117 0.85 20.74 9.52
N TYR A 118 0.41 19.90 8.58
CA TYR A 118 1.05 18.61 8.35
C TYR A 118 1.26 18.39 6.86
N THR A 119 2.32 17.67 6.52
CA THR A 119 2.56 17.27 5.14
C THR A 119 1.48 16.33 4.61
N HIS A 120 1.46 16.13 3.28
CA HIS A 120 0.87 14.92 2.70
C HIS A 120 1.48 13.66 3.35
N SER A 121 0.74 12.55 3.31
CA SER A 121 1.20 11.31 3.92
C SER A 121 2.30 10.67 3.09
N GLY A 122 3.35 10.23 3.78
CA GLY A 122 4.25 9.21 3.27
C GLY A 122 3.73 7.84 3.70
N ASN A 123 3.46 6.97 2.74
CA ASN A 123 2.96 5.63 3.03
C ASN A 123 4.08 4.63 2.72
N TYR A 124 4.37 3.75 3.68
CA TYR A 124 5.27 2.62 3.48
C TYR A 124 4.57 1.31 3.84
N PHE A 125 4.93 0.22 3.17
CA PHE A 125 4.30 -1.08 3.40
C PHE A 125 5.34 -2.17 3.64
N ILE A 126 5.09 -3.02 4.63
CA ILE A 126 5.89 -4.22 4.93
C ILE A 126 4.94 -5.39 5.08
N ASN A 127 5.26 -6.51 4.42
CA ASN A 127 4.57 -7.77 4.65
C ASN A 127 5.32 -8.56 5.71
N LEU A 128 4.60 -8.99 6.74
CA LEU A 128 5.10 -9.88 7.77
C LEU A 128 4.65 -11.29 7.46
N GLU A 129 5.56 -12.26 7.53
CA GLU A 129 5.21 -13.66 7.31
C GLU A 129 4.39 -14.22 8.48
N LYS A 130 4.05 -15.51 8.45
CA LYS A 130 3.39 -16.13 9.59
C LYS A 130 4.38 -16.20 10.75
N GLY A 131 3.98 -15.70 11.92
CA GLY A 131 4.80 -15.73 13.13
C GLY A 131 4.79 -14.40 13.89
N SER A 132 5.50 -14.38 15.01
CA SER A 132 5.64 -13.17 15.83
C SER A 132 6.78 -12.30 15.30
N HIS A 133 6.51 -11.01 15.14
CA HIS A 133 7.48 -10.04 14.65
C HIS A 133 7.57 -8.83 15.56
N THR A 134 8.77 -8.27 15.68
CA THR A 134 9.00 -6.98 16.34
C THR A 134 9.29 -5.92 15.29
N VAL A 135 8.66 -4.76 15.44
CA VAL A 135 8.90 -3.59 14.59
C VAL A 135 9.26 -2.42 15.46
N GLU A 136 10.44 -1.86 15.24
CA GLU A 136 10.90 -0.64 15.89
C GLU A 136 10.95 0.51 14.87
N LEU A 137 10.46 1.68 15.29
CA LEU A 137 10.50 2.90 14.51
C LEU A 137 11.41 3.92 15.17
N VAL A 138 12.45 4.34 14.47
CA VAL A 138 13.45 5.30 14.97
C VAL A 138 13.38 6.60 14.18
N GLY A 139 13.34 7.73 14.88
CA GLY A 139 13.25 9.05 14.27
C GLY A 139 14.55 9.42 13.54
N GLY A 140 14.43 10.21 12.48
CA GLY A 140 15.58 10.82 11.82
C GLY A 140 16.33 11.82 12.70
N THR A 141 17.63 11.96 12.48
CA THR A 141 18.43 12.99 13.16
C THR A 141 18.15 14.39 12.59
N ASN A 142 18.40 15.43 13.40
CA ASN A 142 18.29 16.84 13.02
C ASN A 142 16.89 17.30 12.53
N LEU A 143 15.83 16.60 12.94
CA LEU A 143 14.46 16.99 12.65
C LEU A 143 13.96 17.98 13.69
N LYS A 144 13.38 19.11 13.25
CA LYS A 144 12.81 20.13 14.15
C LYS A 144 11.64 19.60 15.01
N TYR A 145 10.91 18.62 14.50
CA TYR A 145 9.75 18.03 15.14
C TYR A 145 9.78 16.51 14.95
N PRO A 146 9.20 15.72 15.87
CA PRO A 146 9.07 14.29 15.67
C PRO A 146 8.16 14.00 14.47
N VAL A 147 8.50 12.96 13.71
CA VAL A 147 7.63 12.44 12.65
C VAL A 147 6.40 11.82 13.32
N LEU A 148 5.21 12.14 12.83
CA LEU A 148 3.98 11.50 13.29
C LEU A 148 3.73 10.26 12.44
N ILE A 149 3.53 9.12 13.07
CA ILE A 149 3.27 7.87 12.38
C ILE A 149 2.01 7.17 12.89
N ARG A 150 1.27 6.60 11.94
CA ARG A 150 0.13 5.73 12.20
C ARG A 150 0.42 4.41 11.53
N VAL A 151 0.44 3.33 12.31
CA VAL A 151 0.68 1.98 11.80
C VAL A 151 -0.64 1.23 11.75
N VAL A 152 -0.93 0.60 10.62
CA VAL A 152 -2.17 -0.13 10.41
C VAL A 152 -1.83 -1.52 9.90
N ALA A 153 -2.34 -2.55 10.57
CA ALA A 153 -2.31 -3.91 10.08
C ALA A 153 -3.50 -4.12 9.15
N LYS A 154 -3.21 -4.61 7.95
CA LYS A 154 -4.20 -5.12 7.01
C LYS A 154 -3.94 -6.60 6.86
N GLU A 155 -4.99 -7.40 6.87
CA GLU A 155 -4.81 -8.79 6.45
C GLU A 155 -4.17 -8.82 5.07
N PHE A 156 -3.30 -9.81 4.84
CA PHE A 156 -2.95 -10.12 3.46
C PHE A 156 -4.26 -10.33 2.74
N GLU A 157 -4.42 -9.63 1.64
CA GLU A 157 -5.53 -9.92 0.77
C GLU A 157 -5.32 -11.33 0.26
N SER A 158 -5.97 -12.29 0.91
CA SER A 158 -6.35 -13.51 0.25
C SER A 158 -7.08 -13.08 -1.02
N ILE A 159 -6.84 -13.83 -2.10
CA ILE A 159 -7.66 -13.71 -3.30
C ILE A 159 -9.04 -14.23 -2.87
N GLY A 160 -9.81 -13.37 -2.21
CA GLY A 160 -11.15 -13.68 -1.72
C GLY A 160 -12.10 -13.89 -2.89
N LYS A 161 -13.28 -14.43 -2.61
CA LYS A 161 -14.28 -14.80 -3.64
C LYS A 161 -14.72 -13.65 -4.56
N ASN A 162 -14.48 -12.38 -4.17
CA ASN A 162 -14.85 -11.18 -4.94
C ASN A 162 -13.67 -10.51 -5.67
N LYS A 163 -12.48 -11.13 -5.68
CA LYS A 163 -11.29 -10.58 -6.34
C LYS A 163 -10.97 -11.35 -7.61
N GLU A 164 -10.91 -10.64 -8.71
CA GLU A 164 -10.60 -11.18 -10.02
C GLU A 164 -9.14 -10.86 -10.36
N VAL A 165 -8.34 -11.89 -10.64
CA VAL A 165 -6.99 -11.69 -11.19
C VAL A 165 -7.14 -11.47 -12.69
N LEU A 166 -6.76 -10.29 -13.16
CA LEU A 166 -6.87 -9.95 -14.56
C LEU A 166 -5.57 -10.29 -15.29
N ALA A 167 -5.71 -10.91 -16.46
CA ALA A 167 -4.64 -10.95 -17.44
C ALA A 167 -4.74 -9.68 -18.32
N PRO A 168 -3.60 -9.11 -18.76
CA PRO A 168 -3.62 -8.10 -19.81
C PRO A 168 -4.31 -8.62 -21.07
N MET A 169 -4.88 -7.72 -21.86
CA MET A 169 -5.50 -8.04 -23.15
C MET A 169 -4.46 -8.51 -24.18
N VAL A 170 -3.25 -7.92 -24.11
CA VAL A 170 -2.10 -8.27 -24.93
C VAL A 170 -0.90 -8.35 -24.00
N HIS A 171 -0.24 -9.50 -23.97
CA HIS A 171 0.96 -9.74 -23.17
C HIS A 171 1.83 -10.81 -23.84
N GLN A 172 3.13 -10.79 -23.51
CA GLN A 172 4.01 -11.94 -23.73
C GLN A 172 3.67 -13.06 -22.73
N ASN A 173 4.39 -14.19 -22.79
CA ASN A 173 4.21 -15.26 -21.82
C ASN A 173 4.32 -14.74 -20.37
N ALA A 174 3.50 -15.31 -19.49
CA ALA A 174 3.54 -14.95 -18.08
C ALA A 174 4.91 -15.30 -17.50
N VAL A 175 5.44 -14.39 -16.68
CA VAL A 175 6.66 -14.62 -15.90
C VAL A 175 6.26 -15.23 -14.57
N HIS A 176 6.86 -16.37 -14.26
CA HIS A 176 6.56 -17.14 -13.07
C HIS A 176 7.53 -16.77 -11.95
N LEU A 177 6.98 -16.23 -10.86
CA LEU A 177 7.75 -15.84 -9.69
C LEU A 177 7.49 -16.82 -8.56
N ILE A 178 8.54 -17.44 -8.06
CA ILE A 178 8.43 -18.35 -6.91
C ILE A 178 8.71 -17.54 -5.65
N SER A 179 7.74 -17.53 -4.75
CA SER A 179 7.84 -16.90 -3.44
C SER A 179 7.21 -17.82 -2.41
N ASN A 180 7.95 -18.18 -1.35
CA ASN A 180 7.50 -19.04 -0.27
C ASN A 180 6.90 -20.37 -0.77
N LYS A 181 7.60 -21.01 -1.73
CA LYS A 181 7.20 -22.26 -2.41
C LYS A 181 5.87 -22.18 -3.18
N LYS A 182 5.36 -20.97 -3.44
CA LYS A 182 4.19 -20.73 -4.29
C LYS A 182 4.61 -20.02 -5.55
N GLU A 183 4.11 -20.54 -6.65
CA GLU A 183 4.28 -19.93 -7.97
C GLU A 183 3.21 -18.87 -8.19
N VAL A 184 3.62 -17.69 -8.62
CA VAL A 184 2.73 -16.56 -8.89
C VAL A 184 3.04 -16.00 -10.26
N LYS A 185 2.00 -15.89 -11.09
CA LYS A 185 2.10 -15.31 -12.43
C LYS A 185 2.12 -13.78 -12.38
N TYR A 186 3.08 -13.21 -13.10
CA TYR A 186 3.20 -11.79 -13.39
C TYR A 186 3.35 -11.60 -14.91
N TYR A 187 3.21 -10.35 -15.35
CA TYR A 187 3.40 -9.94 -16.73
C TYR A 187 4.45 -8.84 -16.78
N GLU A 188 5.46 -9.03 -17.61
CA GLU A 188 6.51 -8.04 -17.82
C GLU A 188 5.91 -6.77 -18.44
N CYS A 189 6.23 -5.63 -17.84
CA CYS A 189 5.84 -4.32 -18.31
C CYS A 189 7.10 -3.45 -18.42
N THR A 190 7.27 -2.79 -19.55
CA THR A 190 8.37 -1.86 -19.81
C THR A 190 7.81 -0.59 -20.45
N PHE A 191 8.70 0.33 -20.83
CA PHE A 191 8.31 1.49 -21.65
C PHE A 191 7.83 1.08 -23.06
N GLU A 192 8.48 0.08 -23.65
CA GLU A 192 8.20 -0.40 -25.02
C GLU A 192 7.11 -1.48 -25.04
N LEU A 193 6.91 -2.15 -23.91
CA LEU A 193 5.90 -3.19 -23.70
C LEU A 193 4.88 -2.74 -22.64
N PRO A 194 4.02 -1.74 -22.96
CA PRO A 194 2.93 -1.38 -22.09
C PRO A 194 1.86 -2.47 -22.10
N LEU A 195 1.20 -2.66 -20.95
CA LEU A 195 0.12 -3.63 -20.80
C LEU A 195 -1.23 -2.92 -20.85
N GLN A 196 -2.20 -3.53 -21.51
CA GLN A 196 -3.58 -3.07 -21.48
C GLN A 196 -4.43 -4.03 -20.65
N VAL A 197 -5.23 -3.50 -19.74
CA VAL A 197 -6.05 -4.31 -18.82
C VAL A 197 -7.47 -3.79 -18.86
N GLU A 198 -8.41 -4.70 -19.10
CA GLU A 198 -9.84 -4.41 -19.08
C GLU A 198 -10.40 -4.64 -17.68
N ALA A 199 -11.10 -3.65 -17.12
CA ALA A 199 -11.77 -3.75 -15.83
C ALA A 199 -13.23 -3.32 -15.95
N ARG A 200 -14.12 -4.05 -15.26
CA ARG A 200 -15.57 -3.85 -15.34
C ARG A 200 -16.22 -3.61 -13.98
N GLY A 201 -17.17 -2.69 -13.96
CA GLY A 201 -17.97 -2.34 -12.80
C GLY A 201 -17.27 -1.38 -11.84
N LYS A 202 -18.06 -0.76 -10.96
CA LYS A 202 -17.56 0.16 -9.93
C LYS A 202 -16.72 -0.59 -8.89
N LYS A 203 -15.42 -0.69 -9.16
CA LYS A 203 -14.44 -1.50 -8.42
C LYS A 203 -13.12 -0.75 -8.24
N THR A 204 -12.15 -1.37 -7.59
CA THR A 204 -10.78 -0.91 -7.46
C THR A 204 -9.86 -1.84 -8.23
N LEU A 205 -9.07 -1.29 -9.15
CA LEU A 205 -8.01 -2.03 -9.82
C LEU A 205 -6.71 -1.79 -9.07
N ARG A 206 -6.18 -2.87 -8.47
CA ARG A 206 -4.85 -2.89 -7.87
C ARG A 206 -3.84 -3.45 -8.86
N ILE A 207 -2.72 -2.74 -8.97
CA ILE A 207 -1.57 -3.13 -9.77
C ILE A 207 -0.43 -3.43 -8.80
N LEU A 208 -0.10 -4.71 -8.64
CA LEU A 208 1.12 -5.14 -7.96
C LEU A 208 2.29 -5.05 -8.94
N SER A 209 3.47 -4.71 -8.43
CA SER A 209 4.68 -4.51 -9.23
C SER A 209 5.92 -5.01 -8.50
N ARG A 210 6.87 -5.57 -9.26
CA ARG A 210 8.22 -5.94 -8.82
C ARG A 210 9.22 -5.54 -9.90
N LEU A 211 10.17 -4.67 -9.57
CA LEU A 211 11.26 -4.31 -10.48
C LEU A 211 12.14 -5.54 -10.74
N GLU A 212 12.57 -5.76 -11.97
CA GLU A 212 13.59 -6.78 -12.28
C GLU A 212 14.98 -6.16 -12.17
N PHE A 213 15.71 -6.50 -11.11
CA PHE A 213 17.08 -6.03 -10.93
C PHE A 213 18.03 -6.83 -11.82
N SER A 214 18.79 -6.14 -12.67
CA SER A 214 19.97 -6.69 -13.35
C SER A 214 21.20 -6.65 -12.43
N ALA A 215 22.29 -7.35 -12.80
CA ALA A 215 23.56 -7.26 -12.10
C ALA A 215 24.15 -5.84 -12.03
N SER A 216 23.84 -4.98 -13.01
CA SER A 216 24.32 -3.59 -13.08
C SER A 216 23.58 -2.63 -12.13
N MET A 217 22.40 -3.01 -11.64
CA MET A 217 21.61 -2.18 -10.71
C MET A 217 22.10 -2.33 -9.27
N GLY A 218 21.91 -1.28 -8.46
CA GLY A 218 22.27 -1.29 -7.05
C GLY A 218 21.45 -2.28 -6.19
N GLN A 219 21.59 -2.18 -4.87
CA GLN A 219 20.75 -2.90 -3.91
C GLN A 219 19.34 -2.31 -3.82
N GLU A 220 19.22 -1.00 -4.08
CA GLU A 220 17.96 -0.25 -4.13
C GLU A 220 17.84 0.46 -5.46
N GLU A 221 16.61 0.56 -5.97
CA GLU A 221 16.30 1.26 -7.20
C GLU A 221 14.92 1.92 -7.13
N SER A 222 14.72 2.91 -7.99
CA SER A 222 13.42 3.57 -8.14
C SER A 222 12.83 3.33 -9.52
N TYR A 223 11.51 3.31 -9.63
CA TYR A 223 10.81 3.18 -10.91
C TYR A 223 9.43 3.81 -10.84
N ARG A 224 8.85 4.07 -12.00
CA ARG A 224 7.58 4.77 -12.15
C ARG A 224 6.62 3.97 -13.01
N ILE A 225 5.42 3.76 -12.50
CA ILE A 225 4.32 3.19 -13.28
C ILE A 225 3.37 4.33 -13.65
N ARG A 226 3.09 4.48 -14.94
CA ARG A 226 2.04 5.38 -15.42
C ARG A 226 0.83 4.56 -15.84
N VAL A 227 -0.34 5.01 -15.40
CA VAL A 227 -1.63 4.40 -15.73
C VAL A 227 -2.46 5.41 -16.50
N ARG A 228 -3.00 4.98 -17.63
CA ARG A 228 -3.81 5.80 -18.55
C ARG A 228 -5.14 5.12 -18.83
N GLU A 229 -6.16 5.92 -19.09
CA GLU A 229 -7.43 5.49 -19.66
C GLU A 229 -7.60 6.27 -20.98
N GLY A 230 -7.42 5.58 -22.11
CA GLY A 230 -7.24 6.23 -23.40
C GLY A 230 -6.10 7.26 -23.36
N LYS A 231 -6.38 8.52 -23.70
CA LYS A 231 -5.39 9.61 -23.70
C LYS A 231 -5.15 10.22 -22.31
N LYS A 232 -6.03 9.96 -21.33
CA LYS A 232 -5.99 10.58 -20.00
C LYS A 232 -5.04 9.82 -19.08
N VAL A 233 -4.13 10.54 -18.43
CA VAL A 233 -3.33 9.96 -17.34
C VAL A 233 -4.20 9.87 -16.08
N VAL A 234 -4.45 8.65 -15.61
CA VAL A 234 -5.17 8.36 -14.37
C VAL A 234 -4.25 8.54 -13.17
N GLY A 235 -2.98 8.13 -13.32
CA GLY A 235 -1.97 8.28 -12.27
C GLY A 235 -0.56 8.05 -12.77
N THR A 236 0.42 8.60 -12.04
CA THR A 236 1.84 8.24 -12.16
C THR A 236 2.36 7.97 -10.76
N TYR A 237 2.79 6.74 -10.52
CA TYR A 237 3.18 6.23 -9.21
C TYR A 237 4.68 6.04 -9.16
N TYR A 238 5.31 6.57 -8.12
CA TYR A 238 6.75 6.52 -7.91
C TYR A 238 7.04 5.50 -6.80
N PHE A 239 7.92 4.56 -7.09
CA PHE A 239 8.28 3.49 -6.19
C PHE A 239 9.78 3.46 -5.98
N ASN A 240 10.19 3.19 -4.74
CA ASN A 240 11.54 2.75 -4.41
C ASN A 240 11.43 1.31 -3.92
N THR A 241 12.33 0.45 -4.36
CA THR A 241 12.34 -0.95 -3.97
C THR A 241 13.77 -1.47 -3.84
N GLU A 242 13.89 -2.64 -3.25
CA GLU A 242 15.14 -3.34 -2.97
C GLU A 242 15.05 -4.73 -3.57
N ARG A 243 16.19 -5.37 -3.80
CA ARG A 243 16.24 -6.79 -4.20
C ARG A 243 15.50 -7.67 -3.19
N SER A 244 14.75 -8.64 -3.69
CA SER A 244 14.07 -9.64 -2.85
C SER A 244 15.03 -10.79 -2.57
N SER A 245 15.26 -11.10 -1.29
CA SER A 245 15.99 -12.31 -0.87
C SER A 245 15.13 -13.57 -0.85
N ALA A 246 13.80 -13.42 -0.79
CA ALA A 246 12.85 -14.52 -0.62
C ALA A 246 12.08 -14.89 -1.90
N SER A 247 12.52 -14.40 -3.07
CA SER A 247 11.83 -14.69 -4.33
C SER A 247 12.81 -14.75 -5.48
N HIS A 248 12.53 -15.62 -6.45
CA HIS A 248 13.30 -15.72 -7.68
C HIS A 248 12.36 -15.70 -8.89
N ILE A 249 12.90 -15.35 -10.05
CA ILE A 249 12.18 -15.39 -11.32
C ILE A 249 12.55 -16.69 -12.03
N GLN A 250 11.56 -17.53 -12.31
CA GLN A 250 11.81 -18.82 -12.94
C GLN A 250 12.37 -18.60 -14.36
N GLY A 251 13.50 -19.25 -14.66
CA GLY A 251 14.16 -19.17 -15.96
C GLY A 251 14.95 -17.88 -16.22
N ARG A 252 15.20 -17.04 -15.19
CA ARG A 252 16.01 -15.81 -15.30
C ARG A 252 16.98 -15.69 -14.13
N ASP A 253 18.04 -16.48 -14.15
CA ASP A 253 19.03 -16.54 -13.05
C ASP A 253 19.90 -15.27 -12.95
N ASP A 254 19.96 -14.47 -14.02
CA ASP A 254 20.66 -13.19 -14.06
C ASP A 254 19.83 -12.02 -13.48
N LYS A 255 18.57 -12.26 -13.13
CA LYS A 255 17.63 -11.27 -12.59
C LYS A 255 17.23 -11.59 -11.17
N VAL A 256 17.11 -10.53 -10.36
CA VAL A 256 16.53 -10.63 -9.01
C VAL A 256 15.26 -9.81 -8.96
N PRO A 257 14.10 -10.38 -8.59
CA PRO A 257 12.89 -9.58 -8.45
C PRO A 257 13.03 -8.64 -7.25
N GLY A 258 12.48 -7.44 -7.36
CA GLY A 258 12.38 -6.52 -6.25
C GLY A 258 11.32 -6.96 -5.25
N LYS A 259 11.38 -6.41 -4.04
CA LYS A 259 10.26 -6.46 -3.09
C LYS A 259 9.02 -5.86 -3.77
N TRP A 260 7.87 -6.50 -3.58
CA TRP A 260 6.64 -6.09 -4.25
C TRP A 260 6.15 -4.73 -3.75
N ARG A 261 5.61 -3.94 -4.67
CA ARG A 261 4.90 -2.68 -4.43
C ARG A 261 3.51 -2.76 -5.05
N SER A 262 2.66 -1.78 -4.75
CA SER A 262 1.33 -1.72 -5.34
C SER A 262 0.81 -0.30 -5.48
N CYS A 263 0.07 -0.03 -6.55
CA CYS A 263 -0.81 1.14 -6.65
C CYS A 263 -2.25 0.70 -6.91
N GLU A 264 -3.19 1.62 -6.67
CA GLU A 264 -4.63 1.41 -6.86
C GLU A 264 -5.23 2.57 -7.64
N ILE A 265 -6.17 2.23 -8.53
CA ILE A 265 -7.03 3.18 -9.23
C ILE A 265 -8.49 2.76 -9.04
N SER A 266 -9.39 3.75 -8.99
CA SER A 266 -10.82 3.50 -9.00
C SER A 266 -11.30 3.24 -10.42
N VAL A 267 -12.09 2.18 -10.60
CA VAL A 267 -12.79 1.85 -11.84
C VAL A 267 -14.22 2.34 -11.72
N ALA A 268 -14.65 3.18 -12.66
CA ALA A 268 -16.02 3.67 -12.68
C ALA A 268 -17.00 2.56 -13.10
N GLN A 269 -18.29 2.82 -12.94
CA GLN A 269 -19.31 1.90 -13.42
C GLN A 269 -19.24 1.81 -14.95
N GLY A 270 -19.16 0.58 -15.47
CA GLY A 270 -19.04 0.34 -16.91
C GLY A 270 -17.83 -0.52 -17.23
N LYS A 271 -17.44 -0.53 -18.51
CA LYS A 271 -16.27 -1.25 -19.02
C LYS A 271 -15.18 -0.23 -19.34
N HIS A 272 -14.00 -0.42 -18.77
CA HIS A 272 -12.88 0.51 -18.86
C HIS A 272 -11.61 -0.25 -19.26
N THR A 273 -10.78 0.37 -20.09
CA THR A 273 -9.48 -0.17 -20.49
C THR A 273 -8.38 0.75 -19.99
N TYR A 274 -7.48 0.18 -19.20
CA TYR A 274 -6.34 0.89 -18.64
C TYR A 274 -5.05 0.45 -19.32
N SER A 275 -4.26 1.42 -19.79
CA SER A 275 -2.89 1.19 -20.24
C SER A 275 -1.94 1.45 -19.07
N VAL A 276 -1.04 0.50 -18.84
CA VAL A 276 -0.05 0.52 -17.76
C VAL A 276 1.33 0.42 -18.41
N GLU A 277 2.19 1.39 -18.13
CA GLU A 277 3.54 1.49 -18.68
C GLU A 277 4.56 1.79 -17.59
N VAL A 278 5.78 1.31 -17.76
CA VAL A 278 6.93 1.77 -16.97
C VAL A 278 7.47 3.03 -17.64
N ALA A 279 7.52 4.14 -16.91
CA ALA A 279 7.95 5.42 -17.50
C ALA A 279 9.47 5.54 -17.63
N ASP A 280 10.22 4.62 -17.00
CA ASP A 280 11.68 4.52 -17.04
C ASP A 280 12.08 3.52 -18.14
N LYS A 281 12.76 4.02 -19.19
CA LYS A 281 13.00 3.27 -20.44
C LYS A 281 13.88 2.04 -20.28
N ASP A 282 14.78 2.06 -19.30
CA ASP A 282 15.79 1.06 -19.02
C ASP A 282 15.34 0.00 -18.00
N LYS A 283 14.07 0.03 -17.59
CA LYS A 283 13.57 -0.80 -16.49
C LYS A 283 12.43 -1.71 -16.92
N ALA A 284 12.54 -2.98 -16.52
CA ALA A 284 11.48 -3.96 -16.63
C ALA A 284 10.82 -4.20 -15.27
N VAL A 285 9.49 -4.19 -15.24
CA VAL A 285 8.71 -4.37 -14.03
C VAL A 285 7.70 -5.49 -14.24
N LEU A 286 7.76 -6.51 -13.41
CA LEU A 286 6.77 -7.57 -13.35
C LEU A 286 5.51 -7.05 -12.68
N THR A 287 4.39 -7.09 -13.37
CA THR A 287 3.10 -6.56 -12.90
C THR A 287 2.03 -7.63 -12.76
N ARG A 288 1.12 -7.44 -11.81
CA ARG A 288 -0.04 -8.32 -11.61
C ARG A 288 -1.26 -7.48 -11.26
N PHE A 289 -2.40 -7.82 -11.86
CA PHE A 289 -3.62 -7.03 -11.79
C PHE A 289 -4.69 -7.75 -10.99
N ILE A 290 -5.29 -7.06 -10.02
CA ILE A 290 -6.36 -7.59 -9.18
C ILE A 290 -7.50 -6.57 -9.13
N LEU A 291 -8.70 -6.99 -9.49
CA LEU A 291 -9.90 -6.16 -9.50
C LEU A 291 -10.84 -6.61 -8.36
N TYR A 292 -11.32 -5.67 -7.54
CA TYR A 292 -12.20 -5.96 -6.40
C TYR A 292 -13.15 -4.83 -6.02
#